data_AF-A0A0C4FA65-F1
#
_entry.id   AF-A0A0C4FA65-F1
#
_cell.length_a   1.000
_cell.length_b   1.000
_cell.length_c   1.000
_cell.angle_alpha   90.00
_cell.angle_beta   90.00
_cell.angle_gamma   90.00
#
_symmetry.space_group_name_H-M   'P 1'
#
loop_
_entity.id
_entity.type
_entity.pdbx_description
1 polymer ?
#
loop_
_entity_poly.entity_id
_entity_poly.type
_entity_poly.pdbx_seq_one_letter_code
_entity_poly.pdbx_strand_id
1 'polypeptide(L)'
;MLQRLPTNNHLEDIPKTLINKWHINSNLRSLENETNYVRTTEEQEFEEVKSATMELEKDLFEKWKRLVGSTEGPKHGARTRQIAANLVPSVEVVSSIQIDRKKFTTKEHHEGNSLVEFYLSQDQRFGETLQIYRSNQTPGRTWMVVRAFKEIHKKDDPYGDYPDLNCRLVKAEQEVPTVIECTQVIGHVGIMRHGVGTFGISTKTLSAVGLRTAGWESLVED
;
A
#
# COMPACT_ATOMS: atom_id res chain seq x y z
N MET A 1 31.47 2.72 6.36
CA MET A 1 31.85 1.43 6.99
C MET A 1 30.67 0.94 7.83
N LEU A 2 29.87 0.02 7.31
CA LEU A 2 28.83 -0.65 8.09
C LEU A 2 29.47 -1.86 8.78
N GLN A 3 29.66 -1.77 10.09
CA GLN A 3 30.06 -2.92 10.90
C GLN A 3 28.95 -3.97 10.82
N ARG A 4 29.31 -5.21 10.46
CA ARG A 4 28.43 -6.37 10.59
C ARG A 4 27.97 -6.46 12.05
N LEU A 5 26.65 -6.41 12.27
CA LEU A 5 26.09 -6.70 13.57
C LEU A 5 26.26 -8.21 13.84
N PRO A 6 26.94 -8.61 14.94
CA PRO A 6 27.04 -10.01 15.31
C PRO A 6 25.66 -10.53 15.72
N THR A 7 25.34 -11.75 15.27
CA THR A 7 24.00 -12.37 15.27
C THR A 7 23.49 -12.83 16.65
N ASN A 8 24.03 -12.32 17.76
CA ASN A 8 23.73 -12.76 19.13
C ASN A 8 23.54 -11.58 20.11
N ASN A 9 22.73 -10.57 19.76
CA ASN A 9 22.36 -9.54 20.73
C ASN A 9 21.01 -9.87 21.37
N HIS A 10 20.96 -9.90 22.70
CA HIS A 10 19.71 -9.87 23.43
C HIS A 10 19.02 -8.51 23.18
N LEU A 11 17.69 -8.47 23.18
CA LEU A 11 16.90 -7.25 22.92
C LEU A 11 17.31 -6.07 23.83
N GLU A 12 17.86 -6.37 25.01
CA GLU A 12 18.30 -5.40 26.02
C GLU A 12 19.66 -4.76 25.69
N ASP A 13 20.45 -5.40 24.82
CA ASP A 13 21.78 -4.95 24.40
C ASP A 13 21.73 -4.02 23.19
N ILE A 14 20.56 -3.84 22.57
CA ILE A 14 20.41 -2.93 21.43
C ILE A 14 20.36 -1.50 21.96
N PRO A 15 21.35 -0.65 21.67
CA PRO A 15 21.37 0.70 22.22
C PRO A 15 20.15 1.47 21.69
N LYS A 16 19.22 1.86 22.56
CA LYS A 16 18.01 2.61 22.20
C LYS A 16 18.31 3.87 21.38
N THR A 17 19.50 4.44 21.57
CA THR A 17 20.03 5.56 20.80
C THR A 17 20.29 5.24 19.33
N LEU A 18 20.63 4.00 18.97
CA LEU A 18 20.88 3.58 17.59
C LEU A 18 19.58 3.45 16.80
N ILE A 19 18.55 2.83 17.38
CA ILE A 19 17.21 2.74 16.76
C ILE A 19 16.62 4.14 16.60
N ASN A 20 16.68 4.98 17.65
CA ASN A 20 16.18 6.35 17.57
C ASN A 20 16.94 7.19 16.55
N LYS A 21 18.28 7.09 16.50
CA LYS A 21 19.08 7.80 15.48
C LYS A 21 18.78 7.30 14.08
N TRP A 22 18.55 6.00 13.89
CA TRP A 22 18.19 5.44 12.59
C TRP A 22 16.82 5.93 12.13
N HIS A 23 15.82 5.91 13.02
CA HIS A 23 14.48 6.42 12.73
C HIS A 23 14.50 7.92 12.41
N ILE A 24 15.21 8.73 13.22
CA ILE A 24 15.39 10.17 12.98
C ILE A 24 16.08 10.42 11.64
N ASN A 25 17.15 9.67 11.32
CA ASN A 25 17.87 9.86 10.06
C ASN A 25 17.06 9.39 8.85
N SER A 26 16.26 8.33 8.97
CA SER A 26 15.40 7.85 7.86
C SER A 26 14.30 8.87 7.56
N ASN A 27 13.71 9.45 8.61
CA ASN A 27 12.69 10.48 8.47
C ASN A 27 13.31 11.79 7.96
N LEU A 28 14.46 12.22 8.47
CA LEU A 28 15.15 13.42 8.00
C LEU A 28 15.59 13.31 6.54
N ARG A 29 16.16 12.16 6.12
CA ARG A 29 16.48 11.93 4.71
C ARG A 29 15.25 11.92 3.81
N SER A 30 14.14 11.39 4.31
CA SER A 30 12.86 11.46 3.58
C SER A 30 12.42 12.92 3.40
N LEU A 31 12.53 13.75 4.44
CA LEU A 31 12.20 15.19 4.40
C LEU A 31 13.16 16.03 3.54
N GLU A 32 14.46 15.75 3.58
CA GLU A 32 15.45 16.43 2.73
C GLU A 32 15.19 16.15 1.25
N ASN A 33 14.73 14.94 0.92
CA ASN A 33 14.29 14.57 -0.42
C ASN A 33 12.92 15.18 -0.78
N GLU A 34 12.08 15.53 0.20
CA GLU A 34 10.84 16.30 -0.02
C GLU A 34 11.10 17.77 -0.39
N THR A 35 12.21 18.39 0.01
CA THR A 35 12.51 19.78 -0.41
C THR A 35 12.84 19.93 -1.89
N ASN A 36 13.25 18.84 -2.56
CA ASN A 36 13.39 18.78 -4.02
C ASN A 36 12.12 18.28 -4.72
N TYR A 37 10.98 18.23 -4.00
CA TYR A 37 9.67 17.86 -4.51
C TYR A 37 9.10 18.97 -5.39
N VAL A 38 9.65 19.10 -6.60
CA VAL A 38 8.84 19.51 -7.73
C VAL A 38 7.79 18.41 -7.86
N ARG A 39 6.53 18.78 -7.68
CA ARG A 39 5.36 17.95 -7.99
C ARG A 39 5.31 17.78 -9.50
N THR A 40 6.26 17.03 -10.07
CA THR A 40 6.30 16.75 -11.49
C THR A 40 5.08 15.90 -11.79
N THR A 41 4.11 16.56 -12.39
CA THR A 41 2.94 15.94 -13.02
C THR A 41 3.40 15.41 -14.39
N GLU A 42 4.55 14.74 -14.41
CA GLU A 42 5.24 14.34 -15.63
C GLU A 42 5.25 12.82 -15.69
N GLU A 43 4.36 12.35 -16.56
CA GLU A 43 4.52 11.18 -17.43
C GLU A 43 5.05 9.92 -16.75
N GLN A 44 4.10 9.09 -16.32
CA GLN A 44 4.32 7.68 -16.05
C GLN A 44 5.02 7.06 -17.27
N GLU A 45 6.33 6.81 -17.20
CA GLU A 45 7.03 5.99 -18.19
C GLU A 45 6.42 4.58 -18.11
N PHE A 46 5.68 4.23 -19.16
CA PHE A 46 4.98 2.97 -19.27
C PHE A 46 5.94 1.91 -19.81
N GLU A 47 6.29 0.91 -19.00
CA GLU A 47 6.68 -0.39 -19.56
C GLU A 47 5.43 -0.97 -20.26
N GLU A 48 5.42 -0.93 -21.59
CA GLU A 48 4.43 -1.64 -22.42
C GLU A 48 4.56 -3.16 -22.23
N VAL A 49 3.93 -3.67 -21.18
CA VAL A 49 3.67 -5.09 -21.02
C VAL A 49 2.25 -5.34 -21.49
N LYS A 50 2.09 -6.24 -22.49
CA LYS A 50 0.82 -6.65 -23.11
C LYS A 50 -0.37 -6.54 -22.16
N SER A 51 -1.12 -5.45 -22.29
CA SER A 51 -2.31 -5.23 -21.49
C SER A 51 -3.41 -6.18 -21.95
N ALA A 52 -3.91 -7.00 -21.03
CA ALA A 52 -5.05 -7.87 -21.30
C ALA A 52 -6.33 -7.14 -20.88
N THR A 53 -7.35 -7.18 -21.74
CA THR A 53 -8.69 -6.72 -21.36
C THR A 53 -9.37 -7.79 -20.49
N MET A 54 -9.98 -7.37 -19.38
CA MET A 54 -10.75 -8.22 -18.48
C MET A 54 -12.09 -7.57 -18.15
N GLU A 55 -13.10 -8.40 -17.85
CA GLU A 55 -14.33 -7.93 -17.22
C GLU A 55 -14.22 -7.99 -15.70
N LEU A 56 -14.47 -6.86 -15.03
CA LEU A 56 -14.58 -6.83 -13.58
C LEU A 56 -15.78 -7.65 -13.11
N GLU A 57 -15.57 -8.43 -12.05
CA GLU A 57 -16.66 -9.11 -11.35
C GLU A 57 -17.71 -8.09 -10.87
N LYS A 58 -18.99 -8.48 -10.92
CA LYS A 58 -20.14 -7.63 -10.62
C LYS A 58 -19.99 -6.81 -9.32
N ASP A 59 -19.52 -7.45 -8.25
CA ASP A 59 -19.38 -6.79 -6.95
C ASP A 59 -18.25 -5.74 -6.91
N LEU A 60 -17.14 -6.02 -7.60
CA LEU A 60 -16.03 -5.08 -7.76
C LEU A 60 -16.42 -3.92 -8.68
N PHE A 61 -17.16 -4.22 -9.75
CA PHE A 61 -17.67 -3.23 -10.67
C PHE A 61 -18.60 -2.21 -9.97
N GLU A 62 -19.54 -2.68 -9.13
CA GLU A 62 -20.41 -1.77 -8.37
C GLU A 62 -19.65 -0.96 -7.30
N LYS A 63 -18.57 -1.52 -6.71
CA LYS A 63 -17.67 -0.75 -5.83
C LYS A 63 -16.94 0.35 -6.61
N TRP A 64 -16.37 0.00 -7.76
CA TRP A 64 -15.69 0.97 -8.63
C TRP A 64 -16.63 2.07 -9.11
N LYS A 65 -17.83 1.72 -9.58
CA LYS A 65 -18.86 2.67 -10.02
C LYS A 65 -19.22 3.70 -8.95
N ARG A 66 -19.37 3.26 -7.70
CA ARG A 66 -19.60 4.16 -6.55
C ARG A 66 -18.44 5.11 -6.30
N LEU A 67 -17.20 4.61 -6.40
CA LEU A 67 -16.00 5.43 -6.20
C LEU A 67 -15.88 6.51 -7.28
N VAL A 68 -16.05 6.13 -8.55
CA VAL A 68 -16.04 7.09 -9.68
C VAL A 68 -17.09 8.18 -9.48
N GLY A 69 -18.32 7.80 -9.08
CA GLY A 69 -19.39 8.75 -8.82
C GLY A 69 -19.17 9.67 -7.62
N SER A 70 -18.30 9.30 -6.68
CA SER A 70 -18.05 10.03 -5.42
C SER A 70 -16.83 10.95 -5.45
N THR A 71 -15.97 10.88 -6.48
CA THR A 71 -14.62 11.48 -6.39
C THR A 71 -14.56 13.02 -6.57
N GLU A 72 -15.66 13.77 -6.76
CA GLU A 72 -15.58 15.24 -6.93
C GLU A 72 -16.69 16.04 -6.25
N GLY A 73 -16.30 17.20 -5.68
CA GLY A 73 -17.19 18.17 -5.03
C GLY A 73 -18.22 18.83 -5.97
N PRO A 74 -19.11 19.67 -5.42
CA PRO A 74 -20.37 20.09 -6.06
C PRO A 74 -20.23 20.86 -7.39
N LYS A 75 -19.02 21.26 -7.80
CA LYS A 75 -18.78 22.03 -9.03
C LYS A 75 -18.68 21.18 -10.30
N HIS A 76 -18.45 19.86 -10.22
CA HIS A 76 -18.29 18.97 -11.39
C HIS A 76 -19.25 17.77 -11.39
N GLY A 77 -20.17 17.69 -10.42
CA GLY A 77 -20.98 16.51 -10.13
C GLY A 77 -21.94 16.02 -11.23
N ALA A 78 -22.27 16.81 -12.24
CA ALA A 78 -23.16 16.37 -13.32
C ALA A 78 -22.46 15.42 -14.32
N ARG A 79 -21.24 15.78 -14.76
CA ARG A 79 -20.47 14.99 -15.74
C ARG A 79 -19.99 13.67 -15.12
N THR A 80 -19.55 13.70 -13.87
CA THR A 80 -19.03 12.53 -13.14
C THR A 80 -20.13 11.51 -12.82
N ARG A 81 -21.35 11.97 -12.46
CA ARG A 81 -22.51 11.07 -12.32
C ARG A 81 -22.90 10.42 -13.64
N GLN A 82 -22.78 11.14 -14.75
CA GLN A 82 -23.08 10.61 -16.08
C GLN A 82 -22.02 9.59 -16.54
N ILE A 83 -20.74 9.81 -16.22
CA ILE A 83 -19.67 8.81 -16.43
C ILE A 83 -19.97 7.57 -15.59
N ALA A 84 -20.22 7.72 -14.29
CA ALA A 84 -20.53 6.60 -13.40
C ALA A 84 -21.75 5.79 -13.87
N ALA A 85 -22.79 6.46 -14.39
CA ALA A 85 -23.99 5.80 -14.89
C ALA A 85 -23.72 4.92 -16.14
N ASN A 86 -22.78 5.32 -16.99
CA ASN A 86 -22.46 4.67 -18.26
C ASN A 86 -21.20 3.80 -18.23
N LEU A 87 -20.66 3.52 -17.03
CA LEU A 87 -19.50 2.64 -16.90
C LEU A 87 -19.82 1.25 -17.46
N VAL A 88 -18.88 0.69 -18.22
CA VAL A 88 -18.82 -0.73 -18.60
C VAL A 88 -17.74 -1.45 -17.79
N PRO A 89 -17.92 -2.74 -17.43
CA PRO A 89 -17.01 -3.49 -16.57
C PRO A 89 -15.70 -3.90 -17.25
N SER A 90 -15.57 -3.66 -18.56
CA SER A 90 -14.36 -3.97 -19.32
C SER A 90 -13.23 -2.99 -18.98
N VAL A 91 -12.12 -3.54 -18.49
CA VAL A 91 -10.96 -2.78 -18.05
C VAL A 91 -9.67 -3.37 -18.59
N GLU A 92 -8.66 -2.53 -18.70
CA GLU A 92 -7.32 -2.90 -19.14
C GLU A 92 -6.48 -3.28 -17.91
N VAL A 93 -6.05 -4.54 -17.84
CA VAL A 93 -5.22 -5.03 -16.73
C VAL A 93 -3.76 -4.70 -16.99
N VAL A 94 -3.10 -4.16 -15.98
CA VAL A 94 -1.66 -3.84 -16.03
C VAL A 94 -0.92 -4.68 -14.99
N SER A 95 0.28 -5.16 -15.34
CA SER A 95 1.09 -6.02 -14.47
C SER A 95 1.69 -5.28 -13.28
N SER A 96 1.97 -3.99 -13.45
CA SER A 96 2.60 -3.16 -12.44
C SER A 96 2.35 -1.67 -12.67
N ILE A 97 2.56 -0.88 -11.62
CA ILE A 97 2.55 0.58 -11.65
C ILE A 97 3.69 1.13 -10.80
N GLN A 98 4.07 2.38 -11.06
CA GLN A 98 5.02 3.10 -10.24
C GLN A 98 4.31 4.22 -9.47
N ILE A 99 4.49 4.23 -8.14
CA ILE A 99 3.99 5.28 -7.24
C ILE A 99 5.17 5.74 -6.41
N ASP A 100 5.46 7.04 -6.40
CA ASP A 100 6.61 7.63 -5.69
C ASP A 100 7.91 6.86 -5.97
N ARG A 101 8.18 6.58 -7.25
CA ARG A 101 9.32 5.80 -7.78
C ARG A 101 9.36 4.32 -7.37
N LYS A 102 8.44 3.83 -6.55
CA LYS A 102 8.35 2.42 -6.12
C LYS A 102 7.42 1.63 -7.04
N LYS A 103 7.82 0.42 -7.41
CA LYS A 103 7.07 -0.48 -8.31
C LYS A 103 6.11 -1.37 -7.50
N PHE A 104 4.82 -1.21 -7.74
CA PHE A 104 3.75 -2.02 -7.15
C PHE A 104 3.25 -3.04 -8.17
N THR A 105 3.00 -4.26 -7.71
CA THR A 105 2.63 -5.40 -8.57
C THR A 105 1.51 -6.22 -7.94
N THR A 106 0.96 -7.19 -8.68
CA THR A 106 0.17 -8.26 -8.08
C THR A 106 1.07 -9.33 -7.48
N LYS A 107 0.51 -10.22 -6.65
CA LYS A 107 1.27 -11.29 -5.98
C LYS A 107 1.88 -12.30 -6.93
N GLU A 108 1.20 -12.59 -8.04
CA GLU A 108 1.68 -13.52 -9.08
C GLU A 108 2.98 -13.03 -9.71
N HIS A 109 3.18 -11.71 -9.75
CA HIS A 109 4.39 -11.09 -10.26
C HIS A 109 5.47 -10.97 -9.18
N HIS A 110 5.12 -10.48 -7.99
CA HIS A 110 6.06 -10.35 -6.87
C HIS A 110 5.33 -10.27 -5.51
N GLU A 111 5.63 -11.18 -4.58
CA GLU A 111 4.95 -11.25 -3.28
C GLU A 111 5.20 -10.02 -2.40
N GLY A 112 6.45 -9.52 -2.33
CA GLY A 112 6.77 -8.34 -1.52
C GLY A 112 6.08 -7.05 -2.02
N ASN A 113 6.22 -6.75 -3.31
CA ASN A 113 5.66 -5.54 -3.93
C ASN A 113 4.12 -5.55 -4.05
N SER A 114 3.46 -6.69 -3.80
CA SER A 114 2.00 -6.76 -3.74
C SER A 114 1.45 -6.37 -2.37
N LEU A 115 2.28 -6.38 -1.32
CA LEU A 115 1.88 -5.97 0.02
C LEU A 115 1.87 -4.45 0.12
N VAL A 116 0.70 -3.91 0.45
CA VAL A 116 0.41 -2.48 0.34
C VAL A 116 -0.25 -1.94 1.59
N GLU A 117 0.16 -0.73 1.91
CA GLU A 117 -0.45 0.16 2.89
C GLU A 117 -1.28 1.17 2.12
N PHE A 118 -2.54 1.37 2.52
CA PHE A 118 -3.46 2.24 1.78
C PHE A 118 -4.55 2.81 2.69
N TYR A 119 -5.17 3.89 2.24
CA TYR A 119 -6.39 4.40 2.84
C TYR A 119 -7.61 3.69 2.25
N LEU A 120 -8.48 3.21 3.13
CA LEU A 120 -9.84 2.81 2.79
C LEU A 120 -10.79 3.78 3.47
N SER A 121 -11.37 4.70 2.68
CA SER A 121 -12.11 5.86 3.19
C SER A 121 -11.22 6.78 4.02
N GLN A 122 -11.26 6.69 5.36
CA GLN A 122 -10.42 7.48 6.27
C GLN A 122 -9.48 6.62 7.11
N ASP A 123 -9.59 5.29 6.99
CA ASP A 123 -8.81 4.36 7.80
C ASP A 123 -7.58 3.89 7.02
N GLN A 124 -6.42 3.97 7.66
CA GLN A 124 -5.20 3.34 7.17
C GLN A 124 -5.33 1.82 7.32
N ARG A 125 -5.08 1.07 6.26
CA ARG A 125 -5.19 -0.39 6.20
C ARG A 125 -3.95 -1.01 5.58
N PHE A 126 -3.73 -2.28 5.89
CA PHE A 126 -2.70 -3.11 5.28
C PHE A 126 -3.36 -4.25 4.51
N GLY A 127 -2.78 -4.64 3.39
CA GLY A 127 -3.35 -5.70 2.56
C GLY A 127 -2.47 -6.13 1.42
N GLU A 128 -3.09 -6.83 0.48
CA GLU A 128 -2.46 -7.39 -0.70
C GLU A 128 -3.14 -6.86 -1.97
N THR A 129 -2.35 -6.53 -2.99
CA THR A 129 -2.81 -6.14 -4.32
C THR A 129 -3.13 -7.39 -5.12
N LEU A 130 -4.40 -7.53 -5.49
CA LEU A 130 -4.88 -8.65 -6.31
C LEU A 130 -4.79 -8.31 -7.80
N GLN A 131 -5.10 -7.07 -8.16
CA GLN A 131 -5.16 -6.65 -9.55
C GLN A 131 -4.94 -5.15 -9.67
N ILE A 132 -4.33 -4.74 -10.77
CA ILE A 132 -4.16 -3.34 -11.13
C ILE A 132 -4.75 -3.15 -12.52
N TYR A 133 -5.54 -2.10 -12.72
CA TYR A 133 -6.20 -1.87 -13.99
C TYR A 133 -6.43 -0.39 -14.30
N ARG A 134 -6.67 -0.12 -15.57
CA ARG A 134 -7.02 1.17 -16.13
C ARG A 134 -8.30 1.06 -16.95
N SER A 135 -8.96 2.19 -17.18
CA SER A 135 -10.10 2.25 -18.07
C SER A 135 -10.06 3.54 -18.87
N ASN A 136 -10.33 3.44 -20.16
CA ASN A 136 -10.53 4.59 -21.05
C ASN A 136 -11.71 5.49 -20.60
N GLN A 137 -12.62 4.97 -19.77
CA GLN A 137 -13.74 5.71 -19.18
C GLN A 137 -13.32 6.60 -18.00
N THR A 138 -12.17 6.31 -17.38
CA THR A 138 -11.56 7.12 -16.31
C THR A 138 -10.10 7.45 -16.69
N PRO A 139 -9.89 8.28 -17.72
CA PRO A 139 -8.54 8.55 -18.24
C PRO A 139 -7.67 9.21 -17.18
N GLY A 140 -6.39 8.84 -17.15
CA GLY A 140 -5.41 9.33 -16.17
C GLY A 140 -5.52 8.72 -14.76
N ARG A 141 -6.54 7.88 -14.50
CA ARG A 141 -6.72 7.21 -13.21
C ARG A 141 -6.32 5.74 -13.34
N THR A 142 -5.55 5.28 -12.36
CA THR A 142 -5.24 3.85 -12.21
C THR A 142 -5.88 3.34 -10.94
N TRP A 143 -6.49 2.16 -11.03
CA TRP A 143 -7.26 1.53 -9.97
C TRP A 143 -6.60 0.24 -9.55
N MET A 144 -6.76 -0.10 -8.27
CA MET A 144 -6.24 -1.32 -7.69
C MET A 144 -7.38 -2.08 -6.99
N VAL A 145 -7.43 -3.38 -7.23
CA VAL A 145 -8.20 -4.30 -6.39
C VAL A 145 -7.28 -4.75 -5.27
N VAL A 146 -7.65 -4.41 -4.04
CA VAL A 146 -6.90 -4.74 -2.84
C VAL A 146 -7.74 -5.62 -1.92
N ARG A 147 -7.05 -6.46 -1.15
CA ARG A 147 -7.66 -7.25 -0.09
C ARG A 147 -7.01 -6.91 1.23
N ALA A 148 -7.74 -6.19 2.09
CA ALA A 148 -7.24 -5.81 3.40
C ALA A 148 -7.08 -7.03 4.30
N PHE A 149 -6.07 -7.02 5.17
CA PHE A 149 -6.04 -7.88 6.34
C PHE A 149 -7.08 -7.41 7.35
N LYS A 150 -7.70 -8.36 8.07
CA LYS A 150 -8.66 -8.01 9.12
C LYS A 150 -7.95 -7.36 10.30
N GLU A 151 -8.49 -6.23 10.76
CA GLU A 151 -7.93 -5.54 11.93
C GLU A 151 -8.12 -6.36 13.21
N ILE A 152 -7.24 -6.10 14.16
CA ILE A 152 -7.39 -6.50 15.54
C ILE A 152 -7.87 -5.29 16.33
N HIS A 153 -8.59 -5.53 17.43
CA HIS A 153 -9.04 -4.44 18.27
C HIS A 153 -7.81 -3.74 18.87
N LYS A 154 -7.79 -2.39 18.90
CA LYS A 154 -6.63 -1.60 19.33
C LYS A 154 -6.05 -2.03 20.69
N LYS A 155 -6.91 -2.41 21.64
CA LYS A 155 -6.51 -2.92 22.97
C LYS A 155 -5.66 -4.21 22.93
N ASP A 156 -5.81 -5.01 21.88
CA ASP A 156 -5.14 -6.29 21.69
C ASP A 156 -3.91 -6.12 20.76
N ASP A 157 -3.68 -4.91 20.24
CA ASP A 157 -2.51 -4.58 19.42
C ASP A 157 -1.34 -4.14 20.32
N PRO A 158 -0.28 -4.96 20.47
CA PRO A 158 0.86 -4.62 21.32
C PRO A 158 1.67 -3.44 20.79
N TYR A 159 1.46 -3.03 19.53
CA TYR A 159 2.14 -1.89 18.93
C TYR A 159 1.36 -0.59 19.08
N GLY A 160 0.13 -0.62 19.60
CA GLY A 160 -0.76 0.54 19.68
C GLY A 160 -0.21 1.73 20.47
N ASP A 161 0.68 1.47 21.43
CA ASP A 161 1.35 2.48 22.26
C ASP A 161 2.68 2.98 21.66
N TYR A 162 3.09 2.43 20.51
CA TYR A 162 4.36 2.73 19.85
C TYR A 162 4.14 3.23 18.40
N PRO A 163 3.53 4.43 18.22
CA PRO A 163 3.19 4.95 16.90
C PRO A 163 4.42 5.11 15.98
N ASP A 164 5.59 5.36 16.55
CA ASP A 164 6.85 5.54 15.80
C ASP A 164 7.34 4.26 15.09
N LEU A 165 6.82 3.08 15.48
CA LEU A 165 7.18 1.83 14.81
C LEU A 165 6.55 1.68 13.42
N ASN A 166 5.52 2.48 13.11
CA ASN A 166 4.65 2.30 11.95
C ASN A 166 4.21 0.82 11.75
N CYS A 167 3.98 0.14 12.87
CA CYS A 167 3.70 -1.28 12.94
C CYS A 167 2.32 -1.49 13.57
N ARG A 168 1.51 -2.38 13.02
CA ARG A 168 0.28 -2.85 13.67
C ARG A 168 0.15 -4.36 13.60
N LEU A 169 -0.51 -4.92 14.61
CA LEU A 169 -0.89 -6.32 14.61
C LEU A 169 -2.24 -6.48 13.91
N VAL A 170 -2.27 -7.24 12.81
CA VAL A 170 -3.47 -7.58 12.05
C VAL A 170 -3.67 -9.09 12.02
N LYS A 171 -4.88 -9.56 11.69
CA LYS A 171 -5.13 -10.98 11.46
C LYS A 171 -4.60 -11.36 10.08
N ALA A 172 -4.07 -12.57 9.95
CA ALA A 172 -3.66 -13.10 8.65
C ALA A 172 -4.87 -13.39 7.73
N GLU A 173 -6.07 -13.44 8.29
CA GLU A 173 -7.32 -13.52 7.54
C GLU A 173 -7.54 -12.22 6.77
N GLN A 174 -7.97 -12.36 5.51
CA GLN A 174 -8.23 -11.23 4.62
C GLN A 174 -9.73 -10.93 4.52
N GLU A 175 -10.07 -9.68 4.29
CA GLU A 175 -11.44 -9.21 4.04
C GLU A 175 -11.88 -9.46 2.59
N VAL A 176 -13.11 -9.07 2.26
CA VAL A 176 -13.60 -9.12 0.88
C VAL A 176 -12.82 -8.11 0.03
N PRO A 177 -12.40 -8.46 -1.20
CA PRO A 177 -11.74 -7.52 -2.11
C PRO A 177 -12.50 -6.20 -2.29
N THR A 178 -11.76 -5.11 -2.39
CA THR A 178 -12.31 -3.78 -2.66
C THR A 178 -11.46 -3.04 -3.68
N VAL A 179 -12.05 -2.02 -4.30
CA VAL A 179 -11.38 -1.16 -5.26
C VAL A 179 -10.89 0.09 -4.54
N ILE A 180 -9.67 0.52 -4.86
CA ILE A 180 -9.12 1.81 -4.47
C ILE A 180 -8.49 2.49 -5.69
N GLU A 181 -8.36 3.81 -5.66
CA GLU A 181 -7.51 4.53 -6.60
C GLU A 181 -6.06 4.49 -6.11
N CYS A 182 -5.08 4.51 -7.03
CA CYS A 182 -3.66 4.48 -6.67
C CYS A 182 -3.22 5.65 -5.79
N THR A 183 -3.93 6.79 -5.83
CA THR A 183 -3.70 7.94 -4.95
C THR A 183 -3.95 7.64 -3.47
N GLN A 184 -4.66 6.55 -3.17
CA GLN A 184 -4.92 6.10 -1.81
C GLN A 184 -3.81 5.18 -1.27
N VAL A 185 -2.87 4.76 -2.12
CA VAL A 185 -1.73 3.95 -1.69
C VAL A 185 -0.74 4.83 -0.92
N ILE A 186 -0.33 4.34 0.24
CA ILE A 186 0.60 5.01 1.14
C ILE A 186 2.03 4.51 0.91
N GLY A 187 2.21 3.19 0.71
CA GLY A 187 3.52 2.57 0.53
C GLY A 187 3.48 1.04 0.53
N HIS A 188 4.65 0.41 0.49
CA HIS A 188 4.81 -1.04 0.67
C HIS A 188 4.72 -1.43 2.15
N VAL A 189 4.49 -2.72 2.39
CA VAL A 189 4.40 -3.28 3.74
C VAL A 189 5.37 -4.44 3.90
N GLY A 190 6.17 -4.40 4.96
CA GLY A 190 6.87 -5.58 5.47
C GLY A 190 5.95 -6.36 6.41
N ILE A 191 5.87 -7.68 6.26
CA ILE A 191 5.05 -8.52 7.15
C ILE A 191 5.89 -9.59 7.86
N MET A 192 5.60 -9.81 9.14
CA MET A 192 6.06 -10.98 9.90
C MET A 192 4.85 -11.84 10.27
N ARG A 193 4.90 -13.13 9.92
CA ARG A 193 3.78 -14.06 10.12
C ARG A 193 3.89 -14.75 11.48
N HIS A 194 2.77 -14.85 12.18
CA HIS A 194 2.68 -15.46 13.50
C HIS A 194 1.77 -16.68 13.53
N GLY A 195 2.18 -17.67 14.32
CA GLY A 195 1.35 -18.82 14.65
C GLY A 195 0.15 -18.43 15.51
N VAL A 196 -0.83 -19.33 15.59
CA VAL A 196 -1.96 -19.20 16.53
C VAL A 196 -1.43 -19.12 17.97
N GLY A 197 -1.97 -18.22 18.78
CA GLY A 197 -1.63 -18.07 20.20
C GLY A 197 -0.47 -17.12 20.50
N THR A 198 0.28 -16.64 19.50
CA THR A 198 1.49 -15.80 19.70
C THR A 198 1.24 -14.53 20.52
N PHE A 199 0.03 -13.97 20.44
CA PHE A 199 -0.40 -12.79 21.22
C PHE A 199 -1.63 -13.08 22.09
N GLY A 200 -1.85 -14.35 22.46
CA GLY A 200 -3.10 -14.77 23.10
C GLY A 200 -4.31 -14.77 22.16
N ILE A 201 -4.07 -14.66 20.84
CA ILE A 201 -5.11 -14.61 19.81
C ILE A 201 -5.25 -15.98 19.15
N SER A 202 -6.49 -16.49 19.07
CA SER A 202 -6.81 -17.84 18.59
C SER A 202 -6.71 -18.01 17.06
N THR A 203 -6.33 -16.96 16.34
CA THR A 203 -6.14 -16.96 14.88
C THR A 203 -4.71 -16.57 14.54
N LYS A 204 -4.25 -16.96 13.34
CA LYS A 204 -2.95 -16.48 12.81
C LYS A 204 -2.97 -14.96 12.68
N THR A 205 -1.88 -14.30 13.05
CA THR A 205 -1.72 -12.84 12.96
C THR A 205 -0.48 -12.47 12.16
N LEU A 206 -0.39 -11.20 11.78
CA LEU A 206 0.73 -10.59 11.09
C LEU A 206 1.13 -9.32 11.82
N SER A 207 2.42 -9.12 12.05
CA SER A 207 2.93 -7.76 12.31
C SER A 207 3.17 -7.11 10.97
N ALA A 208 2.44 -6.05 10.66
CA ALA A 208 2.53 -5.31 9.40
C ALA A 208 3.22 -3.96 9.65
N VAL A 209 4.31 -3.71 8.95
CA VAL A 209 5.13 -2.49 9.05
C VAL A 209 5.03 -1.71 7.75
N GLY A 210 4.52 -0.48 7.81
CA GLY A 210 4.49 0.41 6.66
C GLY A 210 5.89 0.94 6.31
N LEU A 211 6.29 0.82 5.05
CA LEU A 211 7.64 1.12 4.56
C LEU A 211 7.71 2.46 3.80
N ARG A 212 6.73 3.35 3.98
CA ARG A 212 6.69 4.66 3.32
C ARG A 212 8.02 5.42 3.48
N THR A 213 8.56 5.46 4.70
CA THR A 213 9.80 6.17 5.08
C THR A 213 11.08 5.32 5.04
N ALA A 214 10.97 4.03 4.71
CA ALA A 214 12.14 3.17 4.52
C ALA A 214 12.71 3.40 3.12
N GLY A 215 13.54 4.44 2.99
CA GLY A 215 14.32 4.69 1.77
C GLY A 215 15.37 3.59 1.60
N TRP A 216 15.06 2.55 0.83
CA TRP A 216 16.02 1.52 0.42
C TRP A 216 16.83 1.93 -0.84
N GLU A 217 16.68 3.18 -1.29
CA GLU A 217 17.16 3.68 -2.59
C GLU A 217 18.66 4.08 -2.61
N SER A 218 19.54 3.32 -1.95
CA SER A 218 20.99 3.59 -2.07
C SER A 218 21.87 2.34 -2.00
N LEU A 219 21.42 1.21 -2.54
CA LEU A 219 22.28 0.05 -2.81
C LEU A 219 22.28 -0.30 -4.31
N VAL A 220 22.41 0.71 -5.16
CA VAL A 220 23.03 0.49 -6.47
C VAL A 220 24.52 0.78 -6.23
N GLU A 221 25.29 -0.29 -6.09
CA GLU A 221 26.75 -0.20 -6.11
C GLU A 221 27.18 0.18 -7.54
N ASP A 222 27.92 1.28 -7.67
CA ASP A 222 28.75 1.56 -8.85
C ASP A 222 29.97 0.62 -8.86
#